data_AF-A0AAN8Q660-F1
#
_entry.id   AF-A0AAN8Q660-F1
#
_cell.length_a   1.000
_cell.length_b   1.000
_cell.length_c   1.000
_cell.angle_alpha   90.00
_cell.angle_beta   90.00
_cell.angle_gamma   90.00
#
_symmetry.space_group_name_H-M   'P 1'
#
loop_
_entity.id
_entity.type
_entity.pdbx_description
1 polymer ?
#
loop_
_entity_poly.entity_id
_entity_poly.type
_entity_poly.pdbx_seq_one_letter_code
_entity_poly.pdbx_strand_id
1 'polypeptide(L)'
;MNPGYLQNHVAILTQNSGDLRNTLADGIESIARKLRERFVVNGYELGKILEAVSRQPKDGVSELIAIIKESQWHFDAFIQCLNDMGYTGLVQKLQGMYMYY
;
A
#
# COMPACT_ATOMS: atom_id res chain seq x y z
N MET A 1 12.00 -23.74 -4.36
CA MET A 1 11.39 -22.40 -4.19
C MET A 1 10.54 -22.12 -5.42
N ASN A 2 9.23 -21.91 -5.24
CA ASN A 2 8.28 -21.80 -6.34
C ASN A 2 8.13 -20.32 -6.75
N PRO A 3 8.43 -19.91 -8.00
CA PRO A 3 8.48 -18.50 -8.41
C PRO A 3 7.11 -17.78 -8.46
N GLY A 4 5.99 -18.49 -8.32
CA GLY A 4 4.64 -17.91 -8.30
C GLY A 4 4.37 -16.96 -7.13
N TYR A 5 5.06 -17.12 -6.01
CA TYR A 5 4.89 -16.24 -4.83
C TYR A 5 5.46 -14.83 -5.01
N LEU A 6 6.40 -14.62 -5.94
CA LEU A 6 7.15 -13.38 -6.06
C LEU A 6 6.41 -12.24 -6.78
N GLN A 7 5.23 -12.49 -7.36
CA GLN A 7 4.48 -11.49 -8.13
C GLN A 7 3.01 -11.30 -7.72
N ASN A 8 2.51 -12.09 -6.76
CA ASN A 8 1.10 -12.02 -6.34
C ASN A 8 0.74 -10.65 -5.74
N HIS A 9 1.62 -10.06 -4.92
CA HIS A 9 1.38 -8.74 -4.34
C HIS A 9 1.31 -7.64 -5.39
N VAL A 10 2.17 -7.68 -6.41
CA VAL A 10 2.17 -6.70 -7.52
C VAL A 10 0.86 -6.78 -8.31
N ALA A 11 0.39 -8.00 -8.61
CA ALA A 11 -0.86 -8.21 -9.31
C ALA A 11 -2.06 -7.67 -8.51
N ILE A 12 -2.14 -8.02 -7.22
CA ILE A 12 -3.20 -7.55 -6.30
C ILE A 12 -3.24 -6.02 -6.25
N LEU A 13 -2.09 -5.38 -6.03
CA LEU A 13 -1.98 -3.91 -5.96
C LEU A 13 -2.34 -3.24 -7.29
N THR A 14 -1.99 -3.86 -8.42
CA THR A 14 -2.29 -3.32 -9.76
C THR A 14 -3.79 -3.39 -10.05
N GLN A 15 -4.41 -4.55 -9.82
CA GLN A 15 -5.83 -4.78 -10.06
C GLN A 15 -6.72 -3.92 -9.14
N ASN A 16 -6.28 -3.63 -7.91
CA ASN A 16 -7.04 -2.84 -6.94
C ASN A 16 -6.62 -1.36 -6.88
N SER A 17 -5.73 -0.90 -7.76
CA SER A 17 -5.17 0.46 -7.69
C SER A 17 -6.22 1.57 -7.71
N GLY A 18 -7.33 1.40 -8.44
CA GLY A 18 -8.45 2.34 -8.44
C GLY A 18 -9.13 2.44 -7.07
N ASP A 19 -9.49 1.29 -6.50
CA ASP A 19 -10.17 1.20 -5.21
C ASP A 19 -9.29 1.67 -4.06
N LEU A 20 -7.99 1.32 -4.10
CA LEU A 20 -7.00 1.81 -3.14
C LEU A 20 -6.91 3.33 -3.18
N ARG A 21 -6.82 3.94 -4.37
CA ARG A 21 -6.78 5.40 -4.51
C ARG A 21 -8.03 6.07 -3.95
N ASN A 22 -9.20 5.48 -4.14
CA ASN A 22 -10.45 6.07 -3.62
C ASN A 22 -10.60 5.88 -2.11
N THR A 23 -10.21 4.71 -1.58
CA THR A 23 -10.42 4.36 -0.16
C THR A 23 -9.38 4.99 0.75
N LEU A 24 -8.13 5.11 0.28
CA LEU A 24 -7.00 5.55 1.11
C LEU A 24 -6.72 7.04 0.98
N ALA A 25 -7.27 7.73 -0.03
CA ALA A 25 -6.99 9.15 -0.29
C ALA A 25 -7.15 10.04 0.95
N ASP A 26 -8.22 9.88 1.72
CA ASP A 26 -8.48 10.74 2.87
C ASP A 26 -7.53 10.47 4.06
N GLY A 27 -6.93 9.28 4.12
CA GLY A 27 -6.05 8.83 5.20
C GLY A 27 -4.58 8.68 4.83
N ILE A 28 -4.21 8.99 3.58
CA ILE A 28 -2.93 8.60 2.98
C ILE A 28 -1.72 9.17 3.72
N GLU A 29 -1.79 10.40 4.25
CA GLU A 29 -0.69 10.99 5.02
C GLU A 29 -0.42 10.19 6.30
N SER A 30 -1.47 9.83 7.03
CA SER A 30 -1.39 9.06 8.26
C SER A 30 -0.86 7.65 8.00
N ILE A 31 -1.30 7.02 6.89
CA ILE A 31 -0.82 5.72 6.45
C ILE A 31 0.69 5.80 6.12
N ALA A 32 1.10 6.77 5.31
CA ALA A 32 2.50 6.94 4.92
C ALA A 32 3.42 7.20 6.13
N ARG A 33 2.97 7.99 7.11
CA ARG A 33 3.71 8.22 8.35
C ARG A 33 3.85 6.96 9.20
N LYS A 34 2.78 6.16 9.35
CA LYS A 34 2.87 4.87 10.06
C LYS A 34 3.78 3.87 9.35
N LEU A 35 3.79 3.86 8.03
CA LEU A 35 4.70 3.01 7.25
C LEU A 35 6.16 3.49 7.36
N ARG A 36 6.38 4.79 7.53
CA ARG A 36 7.70 5.35 7.86
C ARG A 36 8.19 4.87 9.22
N GLU A 37 7.33 4.87 10.25
CA GLU A 37 7.64 4.34 11.58
C GLU A 37 8.01 2.85 11.55
N ARG A 38 7.47 2.10 10.59
CA ARG A 38 7.76 0.69 10.34
C ARG A 38 8.94 0.44 9.40
N PHE A 39 9.67 1.50 9.00
CA PHE A 39 10.79 1.44 8.06
C PHE A 39 10.43 0.90 6.66
N VAL A 40 9.15 0.89 6.29
CA VAL A 40 8.66 0.51 4.96
C VAL A 40 8.87 1.66 3.97
N VAL A 41 8.60 2.88 4.43
CA VAL A 41 8.81 4.11 3.68
C VAL A 41 10.03 4.81 4.30
N ASN A 42 10.96 5.31 3.49
CA ASN A 42 12.07 6.13 3.97
C ASN A 42 11.73 7.63 3.97
N GLY A 43 12.63 8.48 4.48
CA GLY A 43 12.36 9.92 4.60
C GLY A 43 12.17 10.63 3.25
N TYR A 44 12.88 10.17 2.21
CA TYR A 44 12.79 10.73 0.86
C TYR A 44 11.47 10.32 0.18
N GLU A 45 11.10 9.05 0.27
CA GLU A 45 9.83 8.51 -0.21
C GLU A 45 8.63 9.17 0.48
N LEU A 46 8.71 9.37 1.80
CA LEU A 46 7.66 10.09 2.53
C LEU A 46 7.50 11.51 1.98
N GLY A 47 8.61 12.21 1.71
CA GLY A 47 8.58 13.53 1.08
C GLY A 47 7.84 13.53 -0.26
N LYS A 48 8.16 12.56 -1.14
CA LYS A 48 7.48 12.39 -2.43
C LYS A 48 5.98 12.13 -2.29
N ILE A 49 5.59 11.26 -1.35
CA ILE A 49 4.18 10.97 -1.10
C ILE A 49 3.48 12.26 -0.66
N LEU A 50 4.01 12.98 0.32
CA LEU A 50 3.38 14.21 0.83
C LEU A 50 3.27 15.31 -0.22
N GLU A 51 4.27 15.45 -1.10
CA GLU A 51 4.24 16.37 -2.23
C GLU A 51 3.18 15.95 -3.28
N ALA A 52 2.98 14.66 -3.51
CA ALA A 52 1.91 14.17 -4.35
C ALA A 52 0.54 14.42 -3.71
N VAL A 53 0.39 14.18 -2.40
CA VAL A 53 -0.84 14.44 -1.64
C VAL A 53 -1.25 15.91 -1.73
N SER A 54 -0.31 16.85 -1.60
CA SER A 54 -0.61 18.29 -1.66
C SER A 54 -1.17 18.74 -3.01
N ARG A 55 -0.92 17.99 -4.08
CA ARG A 55 -1.51 18.21 -5.42
C ARG A 55 -2.85 17.51 -5.53
N GLN A 56 -2.87 16.22 -5.21
CA GLN A 56 -4.06 15.38 -5.21
C GLN A 56 -3.84 14.18 -4.28
N PRO A 57 -4.70 13.93 -3.27
CA PRO A 57 -4.51 12.82 -2.33
C PRO A 57 -4.37 11.45 -3.01
N LYS A 58 -5.08 11.25 -4.13
CA LYS A 58 -5.00 10.02 -4.95
C LYS A 58 -3.63 9.81 -5.61
N ASP A 59 -2.89 10.88 -5.87
CA ASP A 59 -1.52 10.79 -6.40
C ASP A 59 -0.57 10.31 -5.31
N GLY A 60 -0.74 10.80 -4.07
CA GLY A 60 -0.04 10.26 -2.90
C GLY A 60 -0.25 8.75 -2.71
N VAL A 61 -1.47 8.27 -2.93
CA VAL A 61 -1.75 6.82 -2.89
C VAL A 61 -1.03 6.09 -4.04
N SER A 62 -0.92 6.71 -5.21
CA SER A 62 -0.20 6.12 -6.36
C SER A 62 1.30 5.97 -6.08
N GLU A 63 1.92 7.01 -5.50
CA GLU A 63 3.31 6.97 -5.05
C GLU A 63 3.52 5.89 -3.98
N LEU A 64 2.62 5.79 -3.00
CA LEU A 64 2.70 4.75 -1.98
C LEU A 64 2.61 3.35 -2.61
N ILE A 65 1.64 3.11 -3.49
CA ILE A 65 1.49 1.81 -4.17
C ILE A 65 2.76 1.43 -4.93
N ALA A 66 3.45 2.39 -5.56
CA ALA A 66 4.71 2.12 -6.26
C ALA A 66 5.78 1.58 -5.30
N ILE A 67 5.94 2.17 -4.11
CA ILE A 67 6.87 1.71 -3.07
C ILE A 67 6.50 0.32 -2.55
N ILE A 68 5.20 0.11 -2.27
CA ILE A 68 4.73 -1.18 -1.73
C ILE A 68 4.93 -2.33 -2.72
N LYS A 69 4.93 -2.06 -4.04
CA LYS A 69 5.19 -3.08 -5.07
C LYS A 69 6.62 -3.61 -5.06
N GLU A 70 7.58 -2.86 -4.52
CA GLU A 70 9.02 -3.22 -4.62
C GLU A 70 9.36 -4.53 -3.93
N SER A 71 8.63 -4.92 -2.88
CA SER A 71 8.89 -6.19 -2.18
C SER A 71 7.64 -6.75 -1.50
N GLN A 72 7.60 -8.08 -1.35
CA GLN A 72 6.56 -8.76 -0.57
C GLN A 72 6.55 -8.26 0.88
N TRP A 73 7.71 -7.98 1.47
CA TRP A 73 7.81 -7.46 2.83
C TRP A 73 7.11 -6.09 2.97
N HIS A 74 7.26 -5.19 1.99
CA HIS A 74 6.53 -3.93 1.99
C HIS A 74 5.02 -4.16 1.93
N PHE A 75 4.57 -5.10 1.11
CA PHE A 75 3.16 -5.46 1.03
C PHE A 75 2.61 -6.03 2.35
N ASP A 76 3.31 -6.96 2.99
CA ASP A 76 2.87 -7.56 4.25
C ASP A 76 2.78 -6.50 5.37
N ALA A 77 3.78 -5.62 5.46
CA ALA A 77 3.80 -4.52 6.41
C ALA A 77 2.69 -3.49 6.11
N PHE A 78 2.38 -3.25 4.83
CA PHE A 78 1.25 -2.42 4.40
C PHE A 78 -0.09 -3.01 4.82
N ILE A 79 -0.31 -4.30 4.60
CA ILE A 79 -1.52 -5.01 5.03
C ILE A 79 -1.70 -4.92 6.54
N GLN A 80 -0.65 -5.17 7.31
CA GLN A 80 -0.69 -5.02 8.78
C GLN A 80 -1.00 -3.57 9.19
N CYS A 81 -0.38 -2.58 8.54
CA CYS A 81 -0.65 -1.17 8.82
C CYS A 81 -2.12 -0.81 8.56
N LEU A 82 -2.69 -1.25 7.44
CA LEU A 82 -4.09 -1.05 7.13
C LEU A 82 -5.01 -1.70 8.17
N ASN A 83 -4.68 -2.91 8.61
CA ASN A 83 -5.44 -3.64 9.61
C ASN A 83 -5.43 -2.90 10.97
N ASP A 84 -4.26 -2.43 11.40
CA ASP A 84 -4.08 -1.70 12.66
C ASP A 84 -4.79 -0.32 12.65
N MET A 85 -5.00 0.24 11.46
CA MET A 85 -5.75 1.48 11.26
C MET A 85 -7.25 1.27 11.06
N GLY A 86 -7.73 0.02 11.11
CA GLY A 86 -9.16 -0.30 11.01
C GLY A 86 -9.69 -0.43 9.58
N TYR A 87 -8.84 -0.47 8.54
CA TYR A 87 -9.24 -0.75 7.16
C TYR A 87 -9.50 -2.25 6.92
N THR A 88 -10.19 -2.90 7.86
CA THR A 88 -10.36 -4.37 7.89
C THR A 88 -11.05 -4.94 6.65
N GLY A 89 -12.08 -4.26 6.14
CA GLY A 89 -12.76 -4.67 4.91
C GLY A 89 -11.87 -4.62 3.66
N LEU A 90 -11.00 -3.61 3.57
CA LEU A 90 -10.02 -3.51 2.50
C LEU A 90 -8.95 -4.59 2.62
N VAL A 91 -8.45 -4.84 3.84
CA VAL A 91 -7.48 -5.91 4.13
C VAL A 91 -8.04 -7.27 3.74
N GLN A 92 -9.28 -7.59 4.14
CA GLN A 92 -9.94 -8.85 3.76
C GLN A 92 -10.06 -9.01 2.25
N LYS A 93 -10.38 -7.93 1.53
CA LYS A 93 -10.43 -7.94 0.06
C LYS A 93 -9.07 -8.24 -0.55
N LEU A 94 -8.01 -7.56 -0.10
CA LEU A 94 -6.66 -7.72 -0.63
C LEU A 94 -6.07 -9.10 -0.30
N GLN A 95 -6.29 -9.61 0.92
CA GLN A 95 -5.83 -10.94 1.35
C GLN A 95 -6.66 -12.07 0.76
N GLY A 96 -7.96 -11.87 0.54
CA GLY A 96 -8.83 -12.86 -0.10
C GLY A 96 -8.34 -13.23 -1.50
N MET A 97 -7.76 -12.27 -2.23
CA MET A 97 -7.14 -12.52 -3.54
C MET A 97 -5.79 -13.24 -3.45
N TYR A 98 -5.12 -13.22 -2.29
CA TYR A 98 -3.84 -13.89 -2.04
C TYR A 98 -3.99 -15.42 -1.86
N MET A 99 -5.19 -15.92 -1.51
CA MET A 99 -5.45 -17.37 -1.34
C MET A 99 -5.77 -18.13 -2.64
N TYR A 100 -5.97 -17.42 -3.76
CA TYR A 100 -6.35 -18.03 -5.04
C TYR A 100 -5.18 -18.23 -6.02
N TYR A 101 -3.93 -17.91 -5.62
CA TYR A 101 -2.72 -18.01 -6.43
C TYR A 101 -1.56 -18.61 -5.63
#